data_AF-A0A2M8AE25-F1
#
_entry.id   AF-A0A2M8AE25-F1
#
_cell.length_a   1.000
_cell.length_b   1.000
_cell.length_c   1.000
_cell.angle_alpha   90.00
_cell.angle_beta   90.00
_cell.angle_gamma   90.00
#
_symmetry.space_group_name_H-M   'P 1'
#
loop_
_entity.id
_entity.type
_entity.pdbx_description
1 polymer ?
#
loop_
_entity_poly.entity_id
_entity_poly.type
_entity_poly.pdbx_seq_one_letter_code
_entity_poly.pdbx_strand_id
1 'polypeptide(L)'
;MSLLNKLKIGRKVLAGDTRAANLRQQKINKFLIKYYHWLVALTMLVVLTAGYFLLIQPKYQEMRGENEMTSQELQQAYAAKQTLLGNLNQLEQSYNQIKQADKDKINAMLPAKAEVERLISELEAIVLKNGLILASLSIEPQEKAKTSTKVEIKDENSGQKLKIAEMPEGVALVKISMGIVGSDYNGLKNLLRTIENNLRLLDIDKLD
;
A
#
# COMPACT_ATOMS: atom_id res chain seq x y z
N MET A 1 -93.74 51.27 -35.85
CA MET A 1 -92.41 51.92 -35.80
C MET A 1 -91.60 51.27 -34.69
N SER A 2 -90.29 51.07 -34.86
CA SER A 2 -89.34 50.46 -33.88
C SER A 2 -89.06 48.94 -33.99
N LEU A 3 -88.83 48.41 -35.20
CA LEU A 3 -88.14 47.11 -35.38
C LEU A 3 -87.05 47.11 -36.46
N LEU A 4 -86.59 48.28 -36.91
CA LEU A 4 -85.55 48.39 -37.94
C LEU A 4 -84.19 48.91 -37.45
N ASN A 5 -84.03 49.22 -36.15
CA ASN A 5 -82.80 49.85 -35.65
C ASN A 5 -81.85 48.93 -34.85
N LYS A 6 -82.18 47.66 -34.62
CA LYS A 6 -81.31 46.73 -33.84
C LYS A 6 -80.48 45.76 -34.68
N LEU A 7 -80.69 45.65 -35.99
CA LEU A 7 -79.94 44.73 -36.86
C LEU A 7 -78.64 45.30 -37.44
N LYS A 8 -78.38 46.61 -37.28
CA LYS A 8 -77.17 47.25 -37.83
C LYS A 8 -75.97 47.26 -36.87
N ILE A 9 -76.17 46.90 -35.60
CA ILE A 9 -75.13 46.96 -34.56
C ILE A 9 -74.42 45.60 -34.39
N GLY A 10 -75.09 44.48 -34.64
CA GLY A 10 -74.51 43.13 -34.47
C GLY A 10 -73.60 42.62 -35.60
N ARG A 11 -73.70 43.13 -36.84
CA ARG A 11 -72.86 42.67 -37.97
C ARG A 11 -71.50 43.37 -38.08
N LYS A 12 -71.29 44.51 -37.42
CA LYS A 12 -70.02 45.25 -37.48
C LYS A 12 -68.94 44.71 -36.53
N VAL A 13 -69.34 44.03 -35.45
CA VAL A 13 -68.40 43.56 -34.42
C VAL A 13 -67.64 42.30 -34.87
N LEU A 14 -68.29 41.38 -35.60
CA LEU A 14 -67.67 40.11 -36.04
C LEU A 14 -66.81 40.22 -37.30
N ALA A 15 -67.01 41.24 -38.13
CA ALA A 15 -66.20 41.48 -39.34
C ALA A 15 -64.94 42.33 -39.08
N GLY A 16 -64.87 43.02 -37.94
CA GLY A 16 -63.72 43.84 -37.55
C GLY A 16 -62.55 43.00 -37.00
N ASP A 17 -62.87 41.97 -36.20
CA ASP A 17 -61.86 41.18 -35.50
C ASP A 17 -61.09 40.23 -36.45
N THR A 18 -61.80 39.63 -37.41
CA THR A 18 -61.20 38.76 -38.44
C THR A 18 -60.30 39.54 -39.41
N ARG A 19 -60.60 40.81 -39.72
CA ARG A 19 -59.73 41.66 -40.56
C ARG A 19 -58.50 42.13 -39.79
N ALA A 20 -58.63 42.47 -38.51
CA ALA A 20 -57.51 42.85 -37.66
C ALA A 20 -56.53 41.68 -37.44
N ALA A 21 -57.04 40.47 -37.23
CA ALA A 21 -56.25 39.26 -37.12
C ALA A 21 -55.50 38.95 -38.43
N ASN A 22 -56.18 39.05 -39.58
CA ASN A 22 -55.54 38.86 -40.90
C ASN A 22 -54.47 39.93 -41.19
N LEU A 23 -54.68 41.19 -40.83
CA LEU A 23 -53.68 42.25 -41.00
C LEU A 23 -52.48 42.07 -40.06
N ARG A 24 -52.71 41.61 -38.82
CA ARG A 24 -51.63 41.23 -37.89
C ARG A 24 -50.85 40.04 -38.41
N GLN A 25 -51.52 38.99 -38.90
CA GLN A 25 -50.88 37.83 -39.51
C GLN A 25 -50.11 38.20 -40.78
N GLN A 26 -50.62 39.10 -41.62
CA GLN A 26 -49.88 39.58 -42.79
C GLN A 26 -48.68 40.44 -42.42
N LYS A 27 -48.78 41.27 -41.36
CA LYS A 27 -47.63 42.04 -40.85
C LYS A 27 -46.58 41.12 -40.23
N ILE A 28 -47.00 40.12 -39.46
CA ILE A 28 -46.15 39.09 -38.87
C ILE A 28 -45.48 38.26 -39.98
N ASN A 29 -46.22 37.77 -40.97
CA ASN A 29 -45.66 37.02 -42.09
C ASN A 29 -44.69 37.86 -42.93
N LYS A 30 -45.01 39.14 -43.24
CA LYS A 30 -44.08 40.04 -43.93
C LYS A 30 -42.84 40.33 -43.11
N PHE A 31 -42.97 40.44 -41.78
CA PHE A 31 -41.84 40.60 -40.86
C PHE A 31 -40.99 39.32 -40.81
N LEU A 32 -41.60 38.14 -40.70
CA LEU A 32 -40.90 36.85 -40.71
C LEU A 32 -40.16 36.62 -42.03
N ILE A 33 -40.75 36.96 -43.18
CA ILE A 33 -40.09 36.81 -44.48
C ILE A 33 -38.94 37.81 -44.62
N LYS A 34 -39.12 39.08 -44.20
CA LYS A 34 -38.07 40.10 -44.27
C LYS A 34 -36.88 39.78 -43.36
N TYR A 35 -37.13 39.27 -42.16
CA TYR A 35 -36.10 38.93 -41.18
C TYR A 35 -35.71 37.45 -41.19
N TYR A 36 -36.21 36.65 -42.15
CA TYR A 36 -35.94 35.22 -42.26
C TYR A 36 -34.45 34.91 -42.26
N HIS A 37 -33.66 35.65 -43.04
CA HIS A 37 -32.20 35.50 -43.07
C HIS A 37 -31.55 35.77 -41.71
N TRP A 38 -32.06 36.75 -40.96
CA TRP A 38 -31.54 37.08 -39.63
C TRP A 38 -31.96 36.06 -38.57
N LEU A 39 -33.17 35.52 -38.70
CA LEU A 39 -33.70 34.45 -37.85
C LEU A 39 -32.90 33.14 -38.06
N VAL A 40 -32.57 32.80 -39.32
CA VAL A 40 -31.69 31.66 -39.65
C VAL A 40 -30.26 31.88 -39.14
N ALA A 41 -29.72 33.10 -39.25
CA ALA A 41 -28.41 33.41 -38.68
C ALA A 41 -28.40 33.28 -37.15
N LEU A 42 -29.46 33.74 -36.47
CA LEU A 42 -29.62 33.61 -35.02
C LEU A 42 -29.71 32.15 -34.61
N THR A 43 -30.52 31.33 -35.29
CA THR A 43 -30.64 29.90 -34.97
C THR A 43 -29.34 29.15 -35.22
N MET A 44 -28.61 29.47 -36.29
CA MET A 44 -27.28 28.90 -36.54
C MET A 44 -26.31 29.26 -35.42
N LEU A 45 -26.29 30.51 -34.96
CA LEU A 45 -25.46 30.95 -33.84
C LEU A 45 -25.81 30.21 -32.54
N VAL A 46 -27.10 30.04 -32.24
CA VAL A 46 -27.58 29.32 -31.05
C VAL A 46 -27.18 27.84 -31.10
N VAL A 47 -27.29 27.19 -32.25
CA VAL A 47 -26.85 25.79 -32.41
C VAL A 47 -25.33 25.68 -32.22
N LEU A 48 -24.56 26.65 -32.70
CA LEU A 48 -23.10 26.68 -32.57
C LEU A 48 -22.66 26.89 -31.11
N THR A 49 -23.30 27.83 -30.40
CA THR A 49 -22.98 28.11 -28.99
C THR A 49 -23.44 26.97 -28.08
N ALA A 50 -24.63 26.43 -28.31
CA ALA A 50 -25.13 25.27 -27.56
C ALA A 50 -24.27 24.03 -27.83
N GLY A 51 -23.90 23.78 -29.08
CA GLY A 51 -22.99 22.69 -29.46
C GLY A 51 -21.62 22.84 -28.79
N TYR A 52 -21.06 24.05 -28.77
CA TYR A 52 -19.80 24.32 -28.09
C TYR A 52 -19.89 24.06 -26.58
N PHE A 53 -20.93 24.61 -25.94
CA PHE A 53 -21.10 24.47 -24.50
C PHE A 53 -21.40 23.03 -24.06
N LEU A 54 -22.19 22.29 -24.85
CA LEU A 54 -22.63 20.95 -24.47
C LEU A 54 -21.64 19.84 -24.86
N LEU A 55 -20.84 20.01 -25.93
CA LEU A 55 -19.89 18.98 -26.37
C LEU A 55 -18.45 19.26 -25.98
N ILE A 56 -18.00 20.52 -26.06
CA ILE A 56 -16.57 20.87 -25.89
C ILE A 56 -16.22 21.07 -24.42
N GLN A 57 -17.12 21.68 -23.64
CA GLN A 57 -16.90 21.90 -22.21
C GLN A 57 -16.75 20.59 -21.40
N PRO A 58 -17.63 19.57 -21.51
CA PRO A 58 -17.46 18.35 -20.74
C PRO A 58 -16.23 17.56 -21.18
N LYS A 59 -15.94 17.47 -22.48
CA LYS A 59 -14.73 16.80 -22.99
C LYS A 59 -13.43 17.46 -22.53
N TYR A 60 -13.41 18.79 -22.42
CA TYR A 60 -12.24 19.51 -21.92
C TYR A 60 -12.01 19.26 -20.43
N GLN A 61 -13.10 19.12 -19.65
CA GLN A 61 -13.02 18.81 -18.23
C GLN A 61 -12.60 17.35 -17.98
N GLU A 62 -13.07 16.40 -18.78
CA GLU A 62 -12.63 14.99 -18.72
C GLU A 62 -11.13 14.87 -18.98
N MET A 63 -10.61 15.51 -20.03
CA MET A 63 -9.16 15.49 -20.34
C MET A 63 -8.30 16.21 -19.30
N ARG A 64 -8.84 17.18 -18.57
CA ARG A 64 -8.13 17.87 -17.48
C ARG A 64 -8.16 17.05 -16.18
N GLY A 65 -9.32 16.50 -15.83
CA GLY A 65 -9.50 15.69 -14.62
C GLY A 65 -8.71 14.38 -14.66
N GLU A 66 -8.68 13.71 -15.80
CA GLU A 66 -7.92 12.46 -15.98
C GLU A 66 -6.39 12.70 -15.96
N ASN A 67 -5.93 13.82 -16.51
CA ASN A 67 -4.51 14.20 -16.45
C ASN A 67 -4.06 14.64 -15.05
N GLU A 68 -4.90 15.31 -14.28
CA GLU A 68 -4.56 15.71 -12.90
C GLU A 68 -4.48 14.49 -11.97
N MET A 69 -5.42 13.54 -12.08
CA MET A 69 -5.36 12.28 -11.32
C MET A 69 -4.16 11.42 -11.73
N THR A 70 -3.90 11.27 -13.05
CA THR A 70 -2.74 10.53 -13.56
C THR A 70 -1.42 11.17 -13.13
N SER A 71 -1.33 12.50 -13.14
CA SER A 71 -0.12 13.22 -12.73
C SER A 71 0.15 13.09 -11.22
N GLN A 72 -0.91 13.08 -10.41
CA GLN A 72 -0.79 12.92 -8.96
C GLN A 72 -0.38 11.49 -8.58
N GLU A 73 -0.94 10.48 -9.23
CA GLU A 73 -0.52 9.07 -9.05
C GLU A 73 0.92 8.85 -9.50
N LEU A 74 1.33 9.42 -10.64
CA LEU A 74 2.72 9.36 -11.09
C LEU A 74 3.65 10.01 -10.06
N GLN A 75 3.33 11.21 -9.58
CA GLN A 75 4.13 11.91 -8.58
C GLN A 75 4.24 11.12 -7.27
N GLN A 76 3.16 10.50 -6.81
CA GLN A 76 3.19 9.63 -5.63
C GLN A 76 4.07 8.39 -5.85
N ALA A 77 3.98 7.75 -7.02
CA ALA A 77 4.84 6.62 -7.36
C ALA A 77 6.32 7.02 -7.44
N TYR A 78 6.63 8.19 -8.03
CA TYR A 78 7.98 8.74 -8.06
C TYR A 78 8.51 9.08 -6.67
N ALA A 79 7.70 9.73 -5.82
CA ALA A 79 8.07 10.03 -4.44
C ALA A 79 8.35 8.75 -3.64
N ALA A 80 7.51 7.71 -3.77
CA ALA A 80 7.71 6.41 -3.15
C ALA A 80 8.99 5.71 -3.63
N LYS A 81 9.32 5.80 -4.94
CA LYS A 81 10.59 5.29 -5.47
C LYS A 81 11.79 6.04 -4.88
N GLN A 82 11.67 7.36 -4.71
CA GLN A 82 12.76 8.19 -4.20
C GLN A 82 13.01 7.96 -2.70
N THR A 83 11.96 7.75 -1.90
CA THR A 83 12.11 7.37 -0.49
C THR A 83 12.74 5.99 -0.33
N LEU A 84 12.35 5.01 -1.17
CA LEU A 84 13.01 3.69 -1.18
C LEU A 84 14.51 3.80 -1.49
N LEU A 85 14.90 4.59 -2.49
CA LEU A 85 16.32 4.83 -2.81
C LEU A 85 17.06 5.54 -1.67
N GLY A 86 16.40 6.47 -0.97
CA GLY A 86 16.95 7.12 0.22
C GLY A 86 17.21 6.11 1.35
N ASN A 87 16.22 5.27 1.64
CA ASN A 87 16.32 4.23 2.67
C ASN A 87 17.39 3.19 2.33
N LEU A 88 17.53 2.81 1.05
CA LEU A 88 18.58 1.89 0.60
C LEU A 88 19.98 2.49 0.77
N ASN A 89 20.17 3.76 0.39
CA ASN A 89 21.44 4.45 0.61
C ASN A 89 21.77 4.58 2.10
N GLN A 90 20.77 4.88 2.94
CA GLN A 90 20.96 4.93 4.40
C GLN A 90 21.32 3.55 4.97
N LEU A 91 20.70 2.48 4.46
CA LEU A 91 21.00 1.11 4.88
C LEU A 91 22.41 0.70 4.45
N GLU A 92 22.81 1.03 3.22
CA GLU A 92 24.16 0.79 2.72
C GLU A 92 25.20 1.58 3.52
N GLN A 93 24.93 2.86 3.80
CA GLN A 93 25.80 3.68 4.66
C GLN A 93 25.90 3.11 6.07
N SER A 94 24.78 2.69 6.67
CA SER A 94 24.77 2.06 7.99
C SER A 94 25.55 0.74 7.98
N TYR A 95 25.39 -0.08 6.93
CA TYR A 95 26.14 -1.33 6.76
C TYR A 95 27.64 -1.09 6.55
N ASN A 96 28.02 -0.03 5.85
CA ASN A 96 29.41 0.36 5.60
C ASN A 96 30.06 1.03 6.81
N GLN A 97 29.28 1.63 7.72
CA GLN A 97 29.76 2.15 9.01
C GLN A 97 30.10 1.03 10.01
N ILE A 98 29.53 -0.17 9.84
CA ILE A 98 29.93 -1.34 10.62
C ILE A 98 31.36 -1.72 10.20
N LYS A 99 32.30 -1.65 11.15
CA LYS A 99 33.69 -2.01 10.91
C LYS A 99 33.80 -3.47 10.49
N GLN A 100 34.78 -3.80 9.64
CA GLN A 100 34.98 -5.18 9.17
C GLN A 100 35.13 -6.17 10.35
N ALA A 101 35.82 -5.78 11.42
CA ALA A 101 35.95 -6.60 12.63
C ALA A 101 34.60 -6.92 13.31
N ASP A 102 33.62 -6.01 13.24
CA ASP A 102 32.29 -6.25 13.79
C ASP A 102 31.44 -7.10 12.84
N LYS A 103 31.64 -6.96 11.51
CA LYS A 103 31.06 -7.88 10.51
C LYS A 103 31.55 -9.31 10.70
N ASP A 104 32.84 -9.48 10.95
CA ASP A 104 33.45 -10.80 11.19
C ASP A 104 32.91 -11.43 12.48
N LYS A 105 32.71 -10.62 13.54
CA LYS A 105 32.04 -11.06 14.78
C LYS A 105 30.60 -11.51 14.51
N ILE A 106 29.81 -10.73 13.76
CA ILE A 106 28.41 -11.08 13.42
C ILE A 106 28.37 -12.38 12.61
N ASN A 107 29.27 -12.54 11.64
CA ASN A 107 29.38 -13.79 10.87
C ASN A 107 29.79 -14.99 11.75
N ALA A 108 30.61 -14.77 12.77
CA ALA A 108 30.96 -15.80 13.74
C ALA A 108 29.81 -16.13 14.72
N MET A 109 28.94 -15.15 15.03
CA MET A 109 27.73 -15.34 15.83
C MET A 109 26.68 -16.16 15.07
N LEU A 110 26.53 -15.91 13.76
CA LEU A 110 25.55 -16.52 12.87
C LEU A 110 26.24 -17.20 11.67
N PRO A 111 26.91 -18.35 11.87
CA PRO A 111 27.62 -19.01 10.78
C PRO A 111 26.64 -19.47 9.69
N ALA A 112 26.98 -19.20 8.43
CA ALA A 112 26.15 -19.52 7.27
C ALA A 112 25.93 -21.03 7.05
N LYS A 113 26.74 -21.87 7.71
CA LYS A 113 26.61 -23.33 7.74
C LYS A 113 26.70 -23.79 9.18
N ALA A 114 25.79 -24.70 9.56
CA ALA A 114 25.87 -25.38 10.84
C ALA A 114 27.09 -26.33 10.82
N GLU A 115 28.22 -25.89 11.34
CA GLU A 115 29.40 -26.73 11.58
C GLU A 115 29.17 -27.61 12.82
N VAL A 116 28.31 -28.62 12.67
CA VAL A 116 27.86 -29.50 13.77
C VAL A 116 29.04 -30.17 14.47
N GLU A 117 30.00 -30.70 13.72
CA GLU A 117 31.19 -31.40 14.24
C GLU A 117 32.03 -30.50 15.15
N ARG A 118 32.26 -29.25 14.74
CA ARG A 118 33.00 -28.27 15.53
C ARG A 118 32.24 -27.87 16.80
N LEU A 119 30.92 -27.77 16.70
CA LEU A 119 30.04 -27.42 17.81
C LEU A 119 30.10 -28.48 18.92
N ILE A 120 30.18 -29.76 18.54
CA ILE A 120 30.38 -30.89 19.47
C ILE A 120 31.68 -30.71 20.26
N SER A 121 32.80 -30.52 19.57
CA SER A 121 34.10 -30.36 20.22
C SER A 121 34.19 -29.11 21.09
N GLU A 122 33.56 -28.00 20.66
CA GLU A 122 33.50 -26.76 21.44
C GLU A 122 32.67 -26.95 22.74
N LEU A 123 31.50 -27.60 22.65
CA LEU A 123 30.67 -27.87 23.82
C LEU A 123 31.35 -28.81 24.80
N GLU A 124 31.98 -29.89 24.32
CA GLU A 124 32.72 -30.82 25.18
C GLU A 124 33.85 -30.10 25.93
N ALA A 125 34.63 -29.26 25.24
CA ALA A 125 35.68 -28.47 25.86
C ALA A 125 35.14 -27.49 26.92
N ILE A 126 33.98 -26.86 26.66
CA ILE A 126 33.32 -25.96 27.62
C ILE A 126 32.86 -26.73 28.87
N VAL A 127 32.26 -27.91 28.70
CA VAL A 127 31.78 -28.76 29.80
C VAL A 127 32.96 -29.24 30.65
N LEU A 128 34.02 -29.75 30.03
CA LEU A 128 35.24 -30.20 30.72
C LEU A 128 35.94 -29.06 31.47
N LYS A 129 36.03 -27.87 30.86
CA LYS A 129 36.64 -26.68 31.50
C LYS A 129 35.91 -26.26 32.77
N ASN A 130 34.61 -26.55 32.87
CA ASN A 130 33.80 -26.29 34.06
C ASN A 130 33.79 -27.45 35.07
N GLY A 131 34.64 -28.47 34.87
CA GLY A 131 34.78 -29.61 35.80
C GLY A 131 33.64 -30.62 35.72
N LEU A 132 32.88 -30.62 34.62
CA LEU A 132 31.75 -31.52 34.38
C LEU A 132 32.10 -32.52 33.28
N ILE A 133 31.36 -33.62 33.23
CA ILE A 133 31.54 -34.67 32.20
C ILE A 133 30.32 -34.66 31.28
N LEU A 134 30.56 -34.62 29.97
CA LEU A 134 29.51 -34.76 28.97
C LEU A 134 29.17 -36.25 28.83
N ALA A 135 27.95 -36.65 29.20
CA ALA A 135 27.48 -38.03 29.13
C ALA A 135 26.75 -38.33 27.82
N SER A 136 26.02 -37.36 27.27
CA SER A 136 25.36 -37.49 25.97
C SER A 136 25.24 -36.15 25.28
N LEU A 137 25.28 -36.16 23.95
CA LEU A 137 25.05 -34.99 23.11
C LEU A 137 24.32 -35.41 21.84
N SER A 138 23.17 -34.81 21.59
CA SER A 138 22.44 -34.94 20.33
C SER A 138 22.27 -33.56 19.70
N ILE A 139 22.61 -33.46 18.42
CA ILE A 139 22.48 -32.23 17.65
C ILE A 139 21.60 -32.53 16.44
N GLU A 140 20.44 -31.89 16.39
CA GLU A 140 19.46 -32.06 15.33
C GLU A 140 19.32 -30.74 14.58
N PRO A 141 19.87 -30.63 13.35
CA PRO A 141 19.59 -29.50 12.49
C PRO A 141 18.09 -29.45 12.24
N GLN A 142 17.45 -28.35 12.61
CA GLN A 142 16.09 -28.08 12.21
C GLN A 142 16.19 -27.62 10.75
N GLU A 143 15.98 -28.55 9.81
CA GLU A 143 15.96 -28.19 8.38
C GLU A 143 15.02 -27.01 8.18
N LYS A 144 15.40 -26.07 7.31
CA LYS A 144 14.59 -24.92 6.93
C LYS A 144 13.18 -25.44 6.63
N ALA A 145 12.25 -25.20 7.54
CA ALA A 145 10.86 -25.43 7.27
C ALA A 145 10.53 -24.56 6.05
N LYS A 146 10.38 -25.17 4.88
CA LYS A 146 9.86 -24.54 3.65
C LYS A 146 8.40 -24.10 3.77
N THR A 147 7.92 -23.98 4.99
CA THR A 147 6.59 -23.52 5.33
C THR A 147 6.79 -22.61 6.50
N SER A 148 6.49 -21.33 6.28
CA SER A 148 6.25 -20.25 7.24
C SER A 148 5.96 -20.78 8.65
N THR A 149 7.01 -21.17 9.38
CA THR A 149 6.89 -21.70 10.73
C THR A 149 7.04 -20.50 11.63
N LYS A 150 5.88 -19.97 11.98
CA LYS A 150 5.67 -18.91 12.94
C LYS A 150 6.33 -19.31 14.27
N VAL A 151 7.56 -18.83 14.52
CA VAL A 151 8.18 -18.93 15.84
C VAL A 151 7.37 -18.00 16.76
N GLU A 152 6.50 -18.57 17.57
CA GLU A 152 5.77 -17.83 18.61
C GLU A 152 6.68 -17.69 19.83
N ILE A 153 7.47 -16.62 19.91
CA ILE A 153 8.04 -16.18 21.18
C ILE A 153 6.92 -15.47 21.95
N LYS A 154 6.51 -16.05 23.09
CA LYS A 154 5.63 -15.36 24.03
C LYS A 154 6.47 -14.35 24.81
N ASP A 155 6.29 -13.08 24.51
CA ASP A 155 6.71 -12.00 25.40
C ASP A 155 5.77 -11.98 26.61
N GLU A 156 6.26 -12.48 27.76
CA GLU A 156 5.48 -12.58 29.00
C GLU A 156 5.05 -11.21 29.56
N ASN A 157 5.60 -10.09 29.07
CA ASN A 157 5.32 -8.77 29.64
C ASN A 157 4.37 -7.91 28.79
N SER A 158 4.13 -8.26 27.52
CA SER A 158 3.37 -7.39 26.61
C SER A 158 2.18 -8.05 25.89
N GLY A 159 1.98 -9.36 26.00
CA GLY A 159 0.83 -10.05 25.40
C GLY A 159 0.71 -9.92 23.87
N GLN A 160 1.68 -9.30 23.21
CA GLN A 160 1.74 -9.14 21.76
C GLN A 160 2.59 -10.25 21.17
N LYS A 161 1.97 -11.03 20.27
CA LYS A 161 2.65 -12.03 19.46
C LYS A 161 3.50 -11.33 18.41
N LEU A 162 4.80 -11.19 18.66
CA LEU A 162 5.75 -10.76 17.64
C LEU A 162 5.87 -11.88 16.60
N LYS A 163 5.36 -11.64 15.39
CA LYS A 163 5.62 -12.51 14.24
C LYS A 163 7.05 -12.23 13.78
N ILE A 164 8.00 -13.07 14.14
CA ILE A 164 9.34 -13.03 13.54
C ILE A 164 9.16 -13.42 12.07
N ALA A 165 9.57 -12.52 11.18
CA ALA A 165 9.62 -12.74 9.74
C ALA A 165 10.41 -14.01 9.44
N GLU A 166 10.08 -14.67 8.34
CA GLU A 166 10.70 -15.91 7.90
C GLU A 166 12.24 -15.86 8.05
N MET A 167 12.80 -16.94 8.59
CA MET A 167 14.23 -17.02 8.91
C MET A 167 15.05 -16.66 7.66
N PRO A 168 15.95 -15.65 7.72
CA PRO A 168 16.68 -15.20 6.55
C PRO A 168 17.54 -16.31 5.94
N GLU A 169 17.69 -16.28 4.61
CA GLU A 169 18.49 -17.28 3.91
C GLU A 169 19.94 -17.29 4.42
N GLY A 170 20.38 -18.45 4.90
CA GLY A 170 21.75 -18.65 5.41
C GLY A 170 21.81 -18.82 6.93
N VAL A 171 20.71 -18.61 7.66
CA VAL A 171 20.64 -18.94 9.09
C VAL A 171 20.04 -20.33 9.28
N ALA A 172 20.70 -21.18 10.05
CA ALA A 172 20.23 -22.51 10.42
C ALA A 172 19.90 -22.55 11.91
N LEU A 173 18.74 -23.11 12.27
CA LEU A 173 18.41 -23.40 13.66
C LEU A 173 18.86 -24.82 13.99
N VAL A 174 19.46 -25.00 15.16
CA VAL A 174 19.98 -26.29 15.60
C VAL A 174 19.46 -26.56 16.99
N LYS A 175 18.79 -27.70 17.17
CA LYS A 175 18.39 -28.16 18.50
C LYS A 175 19.52 -28.98 19.10
N ILE A 176 19.92 -28.65 20.32
CA ILE A 176 21.00 -29.30 21.04
C ILE A 176 20.42 -29.89 22.33
N SER A 177 20.61 -31.19 22.53
CA SER A 177 20.23 -31.90 23.75
C SER A 177 21.48 -32.47 24.39
N MET A 178 21.75 -32.14 25.66
CA MET A 178 22.99 -32.53 26.35
C MET A 178 22.67 -33.19 27.69
N GLY A 179 23.30 -34.32 27.96
CA GLY A 179 23.34 -34.94 29.29
C GLY A 179 24.68 -34.65 29.95
N ILE A 180 24.67 -34.04 31.13
CA ILE A 180 25.88 -33.66 31.85
C ILE A 180 25.88 -34.36 33.20
N VAL A 181 27.04 -34.88 33.61
CA VAL A 181 27.25 -35.51 34.91
C VAL A 181 28.28 -34.69 35.68
N GLY A 182 27.93 -34.36 36.92
CA GLY A 182 28.80 -33.62 37.82
C GLY A 182 28.35 -33.77 39.26
N SER A 183 29.28 -33.59 40.19
CA SER A 183 29.04 -33.71 41.63
C SER A 183 28.75 -32.37 42.33
N ASP A 184 28.93 -31.24 41.64
CA ASP A 184 28.84 -29.89 42.22
C ASP A 184 27.92 -28.96 41.42
N TYR A 185 26.98 -28.34 42.13
CA TYR A 185 26.04 -27.34 41.59
C TYR A 185 26.77 -26.08 41.08
N ASN A 186 27.90 -25.69 41.69
CA ASN A 186 28.62 -24.51 41.23
C ASN A 186 29.21 -24.73 39.83
N GLY A 187 29.65 -25.95 39.51
CA GLY A 187 30.08 -26.33 38.17
C GLY A 187 28.98 -26.12 37.14
N LEU A 188 27.76 -26.57 37.44
CA LEU A 188 26.58 -26.38 36.58
C LEU A 188 26.28 -24.90 36.36
N LYS A 189 26.26 -24.10 37.44
CA LYS A 189 26.01 -22.65 37.36
C LYS A 189 27.04 -21.93 36.49
N ASN A 190 28.31 -22.30 36.61
CA ASN A 190 29.39 -21.73 35.80
C ASN A 190 29.28 -22.14 34.33
N LEU A 191 28.87 -23.39 34.06
CA LEU A 191 28.60 -23.87 32.73
C LEU A 191 27.48 -23.07 32.05
N LEU A 192 26.31 -22.92 32.70
CA LEU A 192 25.18 -22.15 32.15
C LEU A 192 25.60 -20.73 31.82
N ARG A 193 26.29 -20.07 32.77
CA ARG A 193 26.82 -18.72 32.54
C ARG A 193 27.79 -18.67 31.35
N THR A 194 28.58 -19.71 31.14
CA THR A 194 29.51 -19.78 29.99
C THR A 194 28.76 -19.97 28.67
N ILE A 195 27.69 -20.76 28.66
CA ILE A 195 26.84 -20.99 27.48
C ILE A 195 26.09 -19.70 27.11
N GLU A 196 25.51 -18.99 28.09
CA GLU A 196 24.79 -17.73 27.86
C GLU A 196 25.69 -16.59 27.37
N ASN A 197 26.97 -16.58 27.76
CA ASN A 197 27.95 -15.58 27.32
C ASN A 197 28.76 -16.03 26.10
N ASN A 198 28.32 -17.08 25.40
CA ASN A 198 29.00 -17.55 24.19
C ASN A 198 28.82 -16.55 23.03
N LEU A 199 29.80 -16.54 22.12
CA LEU A 199 29.71 -15.75 20.90
C LEU A 199 28.54 -16.22 20.02
N ARG A 200 28.19 -17.50 20.01
CA ARG A 200 27.01 -17.99 19.27
C ARG A 200 25.74 -17.75 20.07
N LEU A 201 24.67 -17.36 19.37
CA LEU A 201 23.35 -17.21 19.97
C LEU A 201 22.83 -18.59 20.40
N LEU A 202 22.90 -18.87 21.69
CA LEU A 202 22.43 -20.09 22.33
C LEU A 202 21.43 -19.69 23.41
N ASP A 203 20.30 -20.39 23.45
CA ASP A 203 19.26 -20.19 24.45
C ASP A 203 18.85 -21.52 25.08
N ILE A 204 18.46 -21.50 26.35
CA ILE A 204 18.13 -22.69 27.13
C ILE A 204 16.61 -22.83 27.21
N ASP A 205 16.07 -23.77 26.43
CA ASP A 205 14.61 -24.02 26.39
C ASP A 205 14.11 -24.82 27.60
N LYS A 206 14.86 -25.84 28.04
CA LYS A 206 14.46 -26.70 29.17
C LYS A 206 15.68 -27.24 29.93
N LEU A 207 15.56 -27.33 31.25
CA LEU A 207 16.46 -28.04 32.15
C LEU A 207 15.66 -29.09 32.94
N ASP A 208 16.17 -30.32 33.01
CA ASP A 208 15.58 -31.47 33.74
C ASP A 208 16.71 -32.19 34.51
#